data_AF-A0A3L7WAH9-F1
#
_entry.id   AF-A0A3L7WAH9-F1
#
_cell.length_a   1.000
_cell.length_b   1.000
_cell.length_c   1.000
_cell.angle_alpha   90.00
_cell.angle_beta   90.00
_cell.angle_gamma   90.00
#
_symmetry.space_group_name_H-M   'P 1'
#
loop_
_entity.id
_entity.type
_entity.pdbx_description
1 polymer ?
#
loop_
_entity_poly.entity_id
_entity_poly.type
_entity_poly.pdbx_seq_one_letter_code
_entity_poly.pdbx_strand_id
1 'polypeptide(L)'
;MDALARDVLDGGDMRRAVRRMTEQGAETAGNRRVPGLREMFDRVRERRDAQLERYHLDDVFGELLQRLDEVIARERTTVERRIAESTPGDAAADEDTERARRTLHGIAEQRLSQLQSLPPDPGGRVGALRDYDFLDPGARADFDELLDVLQKQMLQQYFEGMQKQISELTPDDLRATQQMTHDLNEMLKRKLAGLDPEFDEFMAQWGKS
;
A
#
# COMPACT_ATOMS: atom_id res chain seq x y z
N MET A 1 44.54 29.89 -31.65
CA MET A 1 44.82 28.44 -31.70
C MET A 1 46.10 28.19 -30.91
N ASP A 2 46.04 28.10 -29.57
CA ASP A 2 47.10 27.49 -28.71
C ASP A 2 46.88 27.73 -27.19
N ALA A 3 45.72 27.38 -26.65
CA ALA A 3 45.49 27.43 -25.19
C ALA A 3 44.96 26.11 -24.60
N LEU A 4 44.74 25.08 -25.43
CA LEU A 4 44.23 23.77 -25.00
C LEU A 4 45.32 22.70 -24.89
N ALA A 5 46.58 23.04 -25.15
CA ALA A 5 47.66 22.05 -25.28
C ALA A 5 48.60 21.96 -24.07
N ARG A 6 48.43 22.77 -23.00
CA ARG A 6 49.46 22.93 -21.97
C ARG A 6 49.17 22.38 -20.57
N ASP A 7 48.05 21.70 -20.35
CA ASP A 7 47.71 21.11 -19.03
C ASP A 7 47.69 19.57 -19.00
N VAL A 8 48.27 18.93 -20.02
CA VAL A 8 48.29 17.45 -20.18
C VAL A 8 49.68 16.86 -19.87
N LEU A 9 50.66 17.67 -19.48
CA LEU A 9 52.06 17.27 -19.34
C LEU A 9 52.60 17.22 -17.90
N ASP A 10 51.74 17.11 -16.89
CA ASP A 10 52.17 16.71 -15.54
C ASP A 10 51.67 15.29 -15.23
N GLY A 11 52.54 14.33 -15.51
CA GLY A 11 52.23 12.92 -15.57
C GLY A 11 51.86 12.33 -14.21
N GLY A 12 50.72 11.65 -14.14
CA GLY A 12 50.47 10.69 -13.07
C GLY A 12 49.00 10.41 -12.76
N ASP A 13 48.11 11.35 -13.07
CA ASP A 13 46.78 11.32 -12.46
C ASP A 13 45.62 11.01 -13.39
N MET A 14 45.82 10.79 -14.70
CA MET A 14 44.72 10.35 -15.57
C MET A 14 44.12 9.01 -15.14
N ARG A 15 44.93 8.00 -14.77
CA ARG A 15 44.41 6.73 -14.25
C ARG A 15 43.68 6.90 -12.92
N ARG A 16 44.17 7.79 -12.04
CA ARG A 16 43.50 8.11 -10.78
C ARG A 16 42.21 8.91 -10.98
N ALA A 17 42.18 9.81 -11.97
CA ALA A 17 41.02 10.59 -12.36
C ALA A 17 39.93 9.72 -12.99
N VAL A 18 40.28 8.81 -13.89
CA VAL A 18 39.35 7.81 -14.44
C VAL A 18 38.83 6.93 -13.30
N ARG A 19 39.69 6.44 -12.40
CA ARG A 19 39.24 5.61 -11.28
C ARG A 19 38.30 6.34 -10.33
N ARG A 20 38.60 7.58 -9.97
CA ARG A 20 37.71 8.44 -9.16
C ARG A 20 36.39 8.72 -9.88
N MET A 21 36.42 9.04 -11.17
CA MET A 21 35.23 9.22 -11.99
C MET A 21 34.36 7.96 -12.02
N THR A 22 34.97 6.79 -12.14
CA THR A 22 34.23 5.53 -12.14
C THR A 22 33.67 5.20 -10.75
N GLU A 23 34.38 5.50 -9.65
CA GLU A 23 33.94 5.19 -8.29
C GLU A 23 32.92 6.20 -7.73
N GLN A 24 33.03 7.48 -8.08
CA GLN A 24 32.28 8.59 -7.47
C GLN A 24 31.45 9.42 -8.46
N GLY A 25 31.63 9.22 -9.77
CA GLY A 25 31.03 10.05 -10.82
C GLY A 25 31.91 11.25 -11.18
N ALA A 26 31.56 11.96 -12.25
CA ALA A 26 32.23 13.20 -12.64
C ALA A 26 31.26 14.22 -13.20
N GLU A 27 31.60 15.49 -13.04
CA GLU A 27 30.93 16.60 -13.70
C GLU A 27 31.62 16.86 -15.04
N THR A 28 30.85 16.78 -16.12
CA THR A 28 31.32 17.06 -17.48
C THR A 28 31.14 18.54 -17.81
N ALA A 29 32.00 19.07 -18.69
CA ALA A 29 31.88 20.43 -19.21
C ALA A 29 30.48 20.64 -19.81
N GLY A 30 29.70 21.54 -19.21
CA GLY A 30 28.28 21.74 -19.52
C GLY A 30 27.32 21.31 -18.40
N ASN A 31 27.78 21.26 -17.14
CA ASN A 31 26.94 21.04 -15.95
C ASN A 31 26.19 19.70 -15.94
N ARG A 32 26.66 18.71 -16.70
CA ARG A 32 26.09 17.34 -16.74
C ARG A 32 26.87 16.44 -15.79
N ARG A 33 26.21 15.94 -14.76
CA ARG A 33 26.76 14.96 -13.81
C ARG A 33 26.61 13.55 -14.38
N VAL A 34 27.72 12.83 -14.48
CA VAL A 34 27.74 11.41 -14.84
C VAL A 34 27.78 10.59 -13.55
N PRO A 35 26.77 9.73 -13.28
CA PRO A 35 26.74 8.87 -12.10
C PRO A 35 27.95 7.92 -12.06
N GLY A 36 28.50 7.70 -10.86
CA GLY A 36 29.54 6.69 -10.64
C GLY A 36 28.97 5.27 -10.68
N LEU A 37 29.84 4.24 -10.80
CA LEU A 37 29.45 2.83 -10.75
C LEU A 37 28.71 2.47 -9.46
N ARG A 38 29.10 3.03 -8.31
CA ARG A 38 28.40 2.79 -7.04
C ARG A 38 26.94 3.25 -7.12
N GLU A 39 26.72 4.47 -7.57
CA GLU A 39 25.38 5.03 -7.74
C GLU A 39 24.55 4.23 -8.77
N MET A 40 25.18 3.72 -9.82
CA MET A 40 24.52 2.81 -10.76
C MET A 40 24.15 1.46 -10.12
N PHE A 41 25.02 0.88 -9.30
CA PHE A 41 24.74 -0.36 -8.57
C PHE A 41 23.64 -0.17 -7.53
N ASP A 42 23.64 0.95 -6.82
CA ASP A 42 22.60 1.30 -5.85
C ASP A 42 21.25 1.45 -6.55
N ARG A 43 21.20 2.16 -7.69
CA ARG A 43 19.99 2.29 -8.52
C ARG A 43 19.51 0.94 -9.08
N VAL A 44 20.42 0.02 -9.42
CA VAL A 44 20.05 -1.33 -9.88
C VAL A 44 19.48 -2.15 -8.73
N ARG A 45 20.06 -2.04 -7.52
CA ARG A 45 19.53 -2.70 -6.32
C ARG A 45 18.15 -2.17 -5.95
N GLU A 46 17.97 -0.85 -5.90
CA GLU A 46 16.68 -0.21 -5.65
C GLU A 46 15.61 -0.67 -6.64
N ARG A 47 15.95 -0.72 -7.94
CA ARG A 47 15.02 -1.22 -8.97
C ARG A 47 14.70 -2.70 -8.79
N ARG A 48 15.68 -3.52 -8.42
CA ARG A 48 15.48 -4.95 -8.16
C ARG A 48 14.55 -5.15 -6.97
N ASP A 49 14.81 -4.45 -5.87
CA ASP A 49 14.05 -4.60 -4.63
C ASP A 49 12.61 -4.10 -4.82
N ALA A 50 12.42 -2.98 -5.52
CA ALA A 50 11.09 -2.48 -5.88
C ALA A 50 10.29 -3.43 -6.82
N GLN A 51 10.96 -4.22 -7.65
CA GLN A 51 10.30 -5.23 -8.48
C GLN A 51 9.93 -6.48 -7.67
N LEU A 52 10.84 -6.97 -6.82
CA LEU A 52 10.61 -8.15 -5.99
C LEU A 52 9.43 -7.93 -5.03
N GLU A 53 9.34 -6.74 -4.43
CA GLU A 53 8.25 -6.39 -3.53
C GLU A 53 6.88 -6.41 -4.23
N ARG A 54 6.80 -5.97 -5.50
CA ARG A 54 5.55 -6.05 -6.28
C ARG A 54 5.12 -7.50 -6.55
N TYR A 55 6.05 -8.39 -6.88
CA TYR A 55 5.72 -9.80 -7.13
C TYR A 55 5.29 -10.52 -5.86
N HIS A 56 5.94 -10.26 -4.72
CA HIS A 56 5.52 -10.83 -3.43
C HIS A 56 4.13 -10.34 -3.00
N LEU A 57 3.79 -9.08 -3.26
CA LEU A 57 2.47 -8.53 -2.94
C LEU A 57 1.36 -9.14 -3.81
N ASP A 58 1.62 -9.37 -5.10
CA ASP A 58 0.66 -9.99 -6.02
C ASP A 58 0.36 -11.45 -5.62
N ASP A 59 1.38 -12.17 -5.16
CA ASP A 59 1.26 -13.57 -4.74
C ASP A 59 0.49 -13.73 -3.42
N VAL A 60 0.83 -12.91 -2.39
CA VAL A 60 0.11 -12.92 -1.11
C VAL A 60 -1.33 -12.45 -1.28
N PHE A 61 -1.56 -11.44 -2.11
CA PHE A 61 -2.93 -10.98 -2.40
C PHE A 61 -3.71 -12.03 -3.17
N GLY A 62 -3.08 -12.72 -4.13
CA GLY A 62 -3.66 -13.85 -4.83
C GLY A 62 -4.10 -14.99 -3.90
N GLU A 63 -3.29 -15.33 -2.91
CA GLU A 63 -3.64 -16.32 -1.88
C GLU A 63 -4.87 -15.88 -1.07
N LEU A 64 -4.94 -14.61 -0.67
CA LEU A 64 -6.10 -14.07 0.04
C LEU A 64 -7.37 -14.13 -0.81
N LEU A 65 -7.29 -13.82 -2.11
CA LEU A 65 -8.42 -13.93 -3.02
C LEU A 65 -8.89 -15.39 -3.18
N GLN A 66 -7.95 -16.33 -3.26
CA GLN A 66 -8.28 -17.74 -3.32
C GLN A 66 -8.99 -18.20 -2.04
N ARG A 67 -8.49 -17.82 -0.86
CA ARG A 67 -9.14 -18.12 0.42
C ARG A 67 -10.56 -17.52 0.50
N LEU A 68 -10.76 -16.31 -0.03
CA LEU A 68 -12.08 -15.69 -0.12
C LEU A 68 -13.04 -16.49 -1.00
N ASP A 69 -12.55 -17.00 -2.14
CA ASP A 69 -13.33 -17.86 -3.03
C ASP A 69 -13.72 -19.18 -2.35
N GLU A 70 -12.80 -19.77 -1.57
CA GLU A 70 -13.05 -20.98 -0.79
C GLU A 70 -14.14 -20.77 0.27
N VAL A 71 -14.10 -19.64 0.99
CA VAL A 71 -15.15 -19.24 1.95
C VAL A 71 -16.52 -19.16 1.26
N ILE A 72 -16.59 -18.48 0.12
CA ILE A 72 -17.85 -18.32 -0.63
C ILE A 72 -18.35 -19.66 -1.15
N ALA A 73 -17.47 -20.51 -1.68
CA ALA A 73 -17.82 -21.84 -2.17
C ALA A 73 -18.36 -22.73 -1.04
N ARG A 74 -17.74 -22.67 0.14
CA ARG A 74 -18.16 -23.40 1.33
C ARG A 74 -19.54 -22.95 1.84
N GLU A 75 -19.74 -21.64 1.96
CA GLU A 75 -21.03 -21.08 2.35
C GLU A 75 -22.11 -21.44 1.34
N ARG A 76 -21.83 -21.29 0.04
CA ARG A 76 -22.77 -21.66 -1.03
C ARG A 76 -23.19 -23.12 -0.95
N THR A 77 -22.24 -24.02 -0.75
CA THR A 77 -22.51 -25.46 -0.57
C THR A 77 -23.40 -25.72 0.63
N THR A 78 -23.18 -25.00 1.74
CA THR A 78 -23.99 -25.13 2.95
C THR A 78 -25.41 -24.62 2.72
N VAL A 79 -25.57 -23.48 2.06
CA VAL A 79 -26.87 -22.90 1.70
C VAL A 79 -27.63 -23.85 0.78
N GLU A 80 -27.00 -24.36 -0.28
CA GLU A 80 -27.60 -25.31 -1.23
C GLU A 80 -28.04 -26.61 -0.54
N ARG A 81 -27.21 -27.15 0.36
CA ARG A 81 -27.58 -28.31 1.19
C ARG A 81 -28.77 -28.00 2.08
N ARG A 82 -28.82 -26.81 2.70
CA ARG A 82 -29.94 -26.40 3.56
C ARG A 82 -31.24 -26.26 2.79
N ILE A 83 -31.19 -25.76 1.56
CA ILE A 83 -32.32 -25.71 0.62
C ILE A 83 -32.80 -27.13 0.31
N ALA A 84 -31.89 -28.05 -0.03
CA ALA A 84 -32.24 -29.44 -0.32
C ALA A 84 -32.86 -30.17 0.87
N GLU A 85 -32.35 -29.96 2.09
CA GLU A 85 -32.89 -30.54 3.33
C GLU A 85 -34.29 -29.98 3.70
N SER A 86 -34.60 -28.76 3.27
CA SER A 86 -35.87 -28.08 3.54
C SER A 86 -36.95 -28.36 2.48
N THR A 87 -36.58 -28.92 1.33
CA THR A 87 -37.54 -29.45 0.34
C THR A 87 -38.35 -30.60 0.97
N PRO A 88 -39.70 -30.59 0.88
CA PRO A 88 -40.52 -31.64 1.46
C PRO A 88 -40.22 -33.00 0.81
N GLY A 89 -39.94 -34.01 1.63
CA GLY A 89 -39.98 -35.42 1.22
C GLY A 89 -41.32 -36.05 1.63
N ASP A 90 -41.56 -37.31 1.23
CA ASP A 90 -42.81 -38.06 1.47
C ASP A 90 -43.18 -38.30 2.96
N ALA A 91 -42.47 -37.70 3.91
CA ALA A 91 -42.73 -37.84 5.34
C ALA A 91 -43.86 -36.88 5.78
N ALA A 92 -44.93 -37.44 6.33
CA ALA A 92 -45.99 -36.67 6.97
C ALA A 92 -45.43 -35.88 8.17
N ALA A 93 -45.33 -34.57 8.04
CA ALA A 93 -44.96 -33.63 9.09
C ALA A 93 -46.16 -32.76 9.47
N ASP A 94 -46.24 -32.35 10.74
CA ASP A 94 -47.29 -31.47 11.23
C ASP A 94 -47.23 -30.09 10.54
N GLU A 95 -48.37 -29.39 10.46
CA GLU A 95 -48.52 -28.13 9.72
C GLU A 95 -47.56 -27.02 10.21
N ASP A 96 -47.26 -26.98 11.50
CA ASP A 96 -46.28 -26.05 12.09
C ASP A 96 -44.84 -26.35 11.65
N THR A 97 -44.50 -27.64 11.51
CA THR A 97 -43.17 -28.07 11.03
C THR A 97 -42.99 -27.70 9.55
N GLU A 98 -44.05 -27.86 8.75
CA GLU A 98 -44.06 -27.46 7.35
C GLU A 98 -43.95 -25.95 7.16
N ARG A 99 -44.63 -25.16 8.02
CA ARG A 99 -44.50 -23.70 8.00
C ARG A 99 -43.07 -23.26 8.33
N ALA A 100 -42.45 -23.86 9.34
CA ALA A 100 -41.06 -23.59 9.72
C ALA A 100 -40.06 -23.99 8.62
N ARG A 101 -40.29 -25.10 7.91
CA ARG A 101 -39.47 -25.49 6.76
C ARG A 101 -39.50 -24.46 5.63
N ARG A 102 -40.70 -23.98 5.26
CA ARG A 102 -40.86 -22.98 4.18
C ARG A 102 -40.17 -21.66 4.49
N THR A 103 -40.25 -21.19 5.74
CA THR A 103 -39.58 -19.95 6.14
C THR A 103 -38.06 -20.10 6.06
N LEU A 104 -37.51 -21.21 6.56
CA LEU A 104 -36.08 -21.50 6.47
C LEU A 104 -35.60 -21.63 5.02
N HIS A 105 -36.41 -22.26 4.16
CA HIS A 105 -36.14 -22.37 2.73
C HIS A 105 -36.02 -21.00 2.06
N GLY A 106 -37.00 -20.11 2.28
CA GLY A 106 -36.98 -18.77 1.70
C GLY A 106 -35.79 -17.92 2.20
N ILE A 107 -35.40 -18.07 3.47
CA ILE A 107 -34.18 -17.43 3.99
C ILE A 107 -32.94 -17.95 3.25
N ALA A 108 -32.82 -19.26 3.06
CA ALA A 108 -31.68 -19.86 2.37
C ALA A 108 -31.61 -19.45 0.88
N GLU A 109 -32.75 -19.38 0.18
CA GLU A 109 -32.82 -18.87 -1.20
C GLU A 109 -32.37 -17.41 -1.30
N GLN A 110 -32.81 -16.57 -0.36
CA GLN A 110 -32.40 -15.16 -0.32
C GLN A 110 -30.88 -15.04 -0.12
N ARG A 111 -30.29 -15.86 0.75
CA ARG A 111 -28.84 -15.90 0.98
C ARG A 111 -28.08 -16.34 -0.27
N LEU A 112 -28.57 -17.37 -0.97
CA LEU A 112 -27.98 -17.81 -2.23
C LEU A 112 -28.01 -16.69 -3.28
N SER A 113 -29.11 -15.96 -3.39
CA SER A 113 -29.22 -14.80 -4.29
C SER A 113 -28.22 -13.70 -3.93
N GLN A 114 -28.01 -13.41 -2.64
CA GLN A 114 -26.99 -12.45 -2.19
C GLN A 114 -25.59 -12.89 -2.63
N LEU A 115 -25.23 -14.15 -2.41
CA LEU A 115 -23.94 -14.72 -2.83
C LEU A 115 -23.73 -14.68 -4.35
N GLN A 116 -24.79 -14.84 -5.14
CA GLN A 116 -24.73 -14.73 -6.60
C GLN A 116 -24.67 -13.29 -7.10
N SER A 117 -25.18 -12.34 -6.31
CA SER A 117 -25.15 -10.90 -6.63
C SER A 117 -23.89 -10.18 -6.14
N LEU A 118 -22.91 -10.91 -5.62
CA LEU A 118 -21.66 -10.33 -5.14
C LEU A 118 -20.96 -9.53 -6.26
N PRO A 119 -20.40 -8.36 -5.95
CA PRO A 119 -19.63 -7.58 -6.91
C PRO A 119 -18.46 -8.38 -7.51
N PRO A 120 -18.02 -8.07 -8.73
CA PRO A 120 -16.86 -8.75 -9.34
C PRO A 120 -15.53 -8.30 -8.71
N ASP A 121 -15.50 -7.15 -8.03
CA ASP A 121 -14.28 -6.61 -7.44
C ASP A 121 -14.04 -7.15 -6.02
N PRO A 122 -12.78 -7.47 -5.64
CA PRO A 122 -12.47 -8.04 -4.34
C PRO A 122 -12.94 -7.21 -3.14
N GLY A 123 -12.80 -5.89 -3.20
CA GLY A 123 -13.18 -4.99 -2.11
C GLY A 123 -14.69 -5.00 -1.86
N GLY A 124 -15.48 -4.97 -2.94
CA GLY A 124 -16.93 -5.07 -2.91
C GLY A 124 -17.41 -6.43 -2.38
N ARG A 125 -16.73 -7.53 -2.75
CA ARG A 125 -17.01 -8.86 -2.21
C ARG A 125 -16.78 -8.93 -0.70
N VAL A 126 -15.63 -8.45 -0.23
CA VAL A 126 -15.31 -8.42 1.21
C VAL A 126 -16.30 -7.52 1.97
N GLY A 127 -16.63 -6.35 1.42
CA GLY A 127 -17.62 -5.45 2.01
C GLY A 127 -19.01 -6.09 2.13
N ALA A 128 -19.48 -6.72 1.05
CA ALA A 128 -20.78 -7.41 1.04
C ALA A 128 -20.81 -8.60 2.02
N LEU A 129 -19.73 -9.36 2.12
CA LEU A 129 -19.63 -10.50 3.04
C LEU A 129 -19.49 -10.09 4.51
N ARG A 130 -18.98 -8.89 4.80
CA ARG A 130 -18.89 -8.39 6.18
C ARG A 130 -20.27 -8.24 6.81
N ASP A 131 -21.23 -7.75 6.02
CA ASP A 131 -22.60 -7.50 6.45
C ASP A 131 -23.52 -8.72 6.17
N TYR A 132 -22.94 -9.83 5.70
CA TYR A 132 -23.64 -11.08 5.38
C TYR A 132 -23.71 -12.02 6.60
N ASP A 133 -24.89 -12.57 6.87
CA ASP A 133 -25.09 -13.56 7.93
C ASP A 133 -24.85 -14.97 7.38
N PHE A 134 -23.68 -15.53 7.70
CA PHE A 134 -23.30 -16.88 7.31
C PHE A 134 -24.16 -17.94 7.99
N LEU A 135 -24.54 -18.97 7.22
CA LEU A 135 -25.15 -20.18 7.76
C LEU A 135 -24.11 -21.17 8.27
N ASP A 136 -22.94 -21.22 7.64
CA ASP A 136 -21.84 -22.07 8.09
C ASP A 136 -20.92 -21.32 9.08
N PRO A 137 -20.83 -21.75 10.35
CA PRO A 137 -19.91 -21.15 11.30
C PRO A 137 -18.44 -21.33 10.90
N GLY A 138 -18.12 -22.37 10.09
CA GLY A 138 -16.79 -22.55 9.53
C GLY A 138 -16.44 -21.46 8.53
N ALA A 139 -17.28 -21.24 7.52
CA ALA A 139 -17.11 -20.16 6.56
C ALA A 139 -17.02 -18.78 7.23
N ARG A 140 -17.78 -18.53 8.31
CA ARG A 140 -17.65 -17.30 9.09
C ARG A 140 -16.27 -17.15 9.73
N ALA A 141 -15.79 -18.21 10.40
CA ALA A 141 -14.49 -18.17 11.05
C ALA A 141 -13.35 -17.98 10.03
N ASP A 142 -13.41 -18.69 8.90
CA ASP A 142 -12.45 -18.58 7.81
C ASP A 142 -12.43 -17.15 7.22
N PHE A 143 -13.61 -16.51 7.09
CA PHE A 143 -13.73 -15.11 6.66
C PHE A 143 -13.16 -14.12 7.68
N ASP A 144 -13.45 -14.30 8.96
CA ASP A 144 -12.94 -13.43 10.03
C ASP A 144 -11.41 -13.50 10.12
N GLU A 145 -10.82 -14.68 9.96
CA GLU A 145 -9.36 -14.85 9.88
C GLU A 145 -8.79 -14.14 8.63
N LEU A 146 -9.44 -14.28 7.48
CA LEU A 146 -9.04 -13.59 6.26
C LEU A 146 -9.05 -12.07 6.43
N LEU A 147 -10.04 -11.52 7.14
CA LEU A 147 -10.09 -10.09 7.44
C LEU A 147 -8.92 -9.65 8.34
N ASP A 148 -8.57 -10.43 9.35
CA ASP A 148 -7.45 -10.14 10.24
C ASP A 148 -6.11 -10.13 9.48
N VAL A 149 -5.89 -11.14 8.63
CA VAL A 149 -4.67 -11.22 7.79
C VAL A 149 -4.63 -10.06 6.79
N LEU A 150 -5.74 -9.78 6.10
CA LEU A 150 -5.85 -8.69 5.15
C LEU A 150 -5.57 -7.34 5.84
N GLN A 151 -6.14 -7.10 7.02
CA GLN A 151 -5.91 -5.87 7.78
C GLN A 151 -4.43 -5.70 8.14
N LYS A 152 -3.78 -6.77 8.64
CA LYS A 152 -2.36 -6.76 8.98
C LYS A 152 -1.49 -6.45 7.76
N GLN A 153 -1.77 -7.10 6.63
CA GLN A 153 -1.01 -6.89 5.40
C GLN A 153 -1.17 -5.46 4.87
N MET A 154 -2.39 -4.92 4.90
CA MET A 154 -2.67 -3.54 4.48
C MET A 154 -1.95 -2.52 5.37
N LEU A 155 -1.95 -2.74 6.70
CA LEU A 155 -1.21 -1.89 7.64
C LEU A 155 0.28 -1.94 7.38
N GLN A 156 0.84 -3.14 7.18
CA GLN A 156 2.25 -3.32 6.89
C GLN A 156 2.65 -2.59 5.60
N GLN A 157 1.87 -2.72 4.53
CA GLN A 157 2.12 -2.02 3.27
C GLN A 157 2.05 -0.50 3.43
N TYR A 158 1.11 0.01 4.24
CA TYR A 158 1.04 1.44 4.54
C TYR A 158 2.29 1.92 5.30
N PHE A 159 2.78 1.15 6.28
CA PHE A 159 4.00 1.45 7.01
C PHE A 159 5.26 1.39 6.12
N GLU A 160 5.39 0.38 5.27
CA GLU A 160 6.51 0.24 4.34
C GLU A 160 6.51 1.40 3.32
N GLY A 161 5.35 1.78 2.81
CA GLY A 161 5.19 2.97 1.96
C GLY A 161 5.59 4.26 2.67
N MET A 162 5.14 4.43 3.92
CA MET A 162 5.53 5.57 4.75
C MET A 162 7.04 5.59 5.05
N GLN A 163 7.63 4.44 5.36
CA GLN A 163 9.07 4.33 5.62
C GLN A 163 9.89 4.69 4.39
N LYS A 164 9.47 4.27 3.20
CA LYS A 164 10.10 4.69 1.94
C LYS A 164 9.99 6.18 1.77
N GLN A 165 8.81 6.75 1.95
CA GLN A 165 8.60 8.19 1.81
C GLN A 165 9.43 9.00 2.84
N ILE A 166 9.55 8.52 4.07
CA ILE A 166 10.42 9.11 5.11
C ILE A 166 11.91 8.90 4.79
N SER A 167 12.29 7.78 4.17
CA SER A 167 13.69 7.54 3.76
C SER A 167 14.06 8.34 2.51
N GLU A 168 13.07 8.67 1.68
CA GLU A 168 13.20 9.58 0.53
C GLU A 168 13.25 11.05 0.96
N LEU A 169 12.69 11.40 2.12
CA LEU A 169 12.97 12.69 2.76
C LEU A 169 14.46 12.73 3.12
N THR A 170 15.17 13.69 2.55
CA THR A 170 16.58 13.85 2.88
C THR A 170 16.74 14.41 4.30
N PRO A 171 17.87 14.16 4.97
CA PRO A 171 18.23 14.86 6.20
C PRO A 171 18.19 16.40 6.07
N ASP A 172 18.26 16.92 4.84
CA ASP A 172 18.12 18.34 4.54
C ASP A 172 16.65 18.79 4.55
N ASP A 173 15.71 17.98 4.04
CA ASP A 173 14.27 18.26 4.09
C ASP A 173 13.73 18.27 5.53
N LEU A 174 14.24 17.36 6.38
CA LEU A 174 13.91 17.33 7.81
C LEU A 174 14.45 18.57 8.54
N ARG A 175 15.65 19.02 8.18
CA ARG A 175 16.25 20.25 8.75
C ARG A 175 15.48 21.49 8.30
N ALA A 176 15.12 21.58 7.02
CA ALA A 176 14.29 22.66 6.50
C ALA A 176 12.93 22.73 7.23
N THR A 177 12.30 21.58 7.45
CA THR A 177 11.01 21.49 8.17
C THR A 177 11.13 21.88 9.65
N GLN A 178 12.20 21.45 10.33
CA GLN A 178 12.48 21.88 11.72
C GLN A 178 12.70 23.39 11.81
N GLN A 179 13.45 23.96 10.86
CA GLN A 179 13.73 25.39 10.82
C GLN A 179 12.45 26.20 10.60
N MET A 180 11.62 25.79 9.64
CA MET A 180 10.32 26.43 9.39
C MET A 180 9.40 26.39 10.63
N THR A 181 9.39 25.28 11.37
CA THR A 181 8.60 25.12 12.60
C THR A 181 9.08 26.05 13.71
N HIS A 182 10.40 26.23 13.82
CA HIS A 182 11.01 27.17 14.76
C HIS A 182 10.61 28.62 14.43
N ASP A 183 10.77 29.02 13.17
CA ASP A 183 10.44 30.37 12.69
C ASP A 183 8.94 30.69 12.86
N LEU A 184 8.07 29.71 12.58
CA LEU A 184 6.63 29.80 12.82
C LEU A 184 6.31 30.05 14.30
N ASN A 185 6.99 29.34 15.22
CA ASN A 185 6.76 29.48 16.66
C ASN A 185 7.19 30.87 17.15
N GLU A 186 8.33 31.38 16.69
CA GLU A 186 8.80 32.73 17.01
C GLU A 186 7.85 33.81 16.48
N MET A 187 7.35 33.68 15.25
CA MET A 187 6.33 34.57 14.69
C MET A 187 5.06 34.59 15.54
N LEU A 188 4.56 33.41 15.97
CA LEU A 188 3.38 33.31 16.82
C LEU A 188 3.59 33.98 18.20
N LYS A 189 4.76 33.80 18.81
CA LYS A 189 5.10 34.45 20.09
C LYS A 189 5.11 35.97 19.98
N ARG A 190 5.71 36.52 18.92
CA ARG A 190 5.74 37.97 18.67
C ARG A 190 4.34 38.55 18.54
N LYS A 191 3.47 37.88 17.76
CA LYS A 191 2.07 38.26 17.62
C LYS A 191 1.31 38.25 18.94
N LEU A 192 1.53 37.22 19.77
CA LEU A 192 0.92 37.13 21.11
C LEU A 192 1.43 38.20 22.07
N ALA A 193 2.69 38.61 21.92
CA ALA A 193 3.27 39.73 22.66
C ALA A 193 2.82 41.12 22.14
N GLY A 194 1.99 41.17 21.10
CA GLY A 194 1.54 42.42 20.47
C GLY A 194 2.60 43.11 19.62
N LEU A 195 3.68 42.40 19.29
CA LEU A 195 4.75 42.84 18.38
C LEU A 195 4.42 42.44 16.94
N ASP A 196 5.10 43.07 15.97
CA ASP A 196 4.99 42.70 14.56
C ASP A 196 5.47 41.25 14.36
N PRO A 197 4.63 40.34 13.84
CA PRO A 197 5.02 38.96 13.54
C PRO A 197 6.04 38.81 12.41
N GLU A 198 6.36 39.85 11.63
CA GLU A 198 7.25 39.77 10.45
C GLU A 198 6.76 38.71 9.44
N PHE A 199 5.44 38.67 9.22
CA PHE A 199 4.80 37.68 8.34
C PHE A 199 5.36 37.72 6.91
N ASP A 200 5.72 38.89 6.41
CA ASP A 200 6.28 39.06 5.06
C ASP A 200 7.65 38.39 4.91
N GLU A 201 8.50 38.44 5.93
CA GLU A 201 9.80 37.73 5.92
C GLU A 201 9.60 36.22 5.99
N PHE A 202 8.70 35.75 6.86
CA PHE A 202 8.34 34.33 6.91
C PHE A 202 7.84 33.82 5.56
N MET A 203 6.94 34.57 4.90
CA MET A 203 6.42 34.22 3.58
C MET A 203 7.49 34.33 2.47
N ALA A 204 8.44 35.25 2.57
CA ALA A 204 9.56 35.34 1.63
C ALA A 204 10.50 34.13 1.74
N GLN A 205 10.66 33.58 2.95
CA GLN A 205 11.57 32.46 3.24
C GLN A 205 10.93 31.09 3.02
N TRP A 206 9.64 30.94 3.34
CA TRP A 206 8.93 29.64 3.35
C TRP A 206 7.67 29.57 2.48
N GLY A 207 7.19 30.69 1.92
CA GLY A 207 5.91 30.78 1.21
C GLY A 207 5.92 30.24 -0.23
N LYS A 208 7.06 29.77 -0.74
CA LYS A 208 7.16 29.12 -2.06
C LYS A 208 7.28 27.61 -1.89
N SER A 209 6.13 26.97 -1.85
CA SER A 209 5.98 25.54 -2.15
C SER A 209 5.09 25.37 -3.37
#